data_AF-A0A1H9Z9H1-F1
#
_entry.id   AF-A0A1H9Z9H1-F1
#
_cell.length_a   1.000
_cell.length_b   1.000
_cell.length_c   1.000
_cell.angle_alpha   90.00
_cell.angle_beta   90.00
_cell.angle_gamma   90.00
#
_symmetry.space_group_name_H-M   'P 1'
#
loop_
_entity.id
_entity.type
_entity.pdbx_description
1 polymer ?
#
loop_
_entity_poly.entity_id
_entity_poly.type
_entity_poly.pdbx_seq_one_letter_code
_entity_poly.pdbx_strand_id
1 'polypeptide(L)'
;MLPVLLLGCQDDASSAPRYSTGGDPTDSPCARVVSAIGYVDLLLEPKGQEDRQRFEDAVIGRLAEARGITLQFGARLPASLKGDVAALESATAGLARNDVPRERQVTLLRQYRTAADRIVAGCR
;
A
#
# COMPACT_ATOMS: atom_id res chain seq x y z
N MET A 1 -45.26 0.52 -37.54
CA MET A 1 -44.97 1.54 -36.50
C MET A 1 -44.05 0.89 -35.47
N LEU A 2 -42.77 1.28 -35.46
CA LEU A 2 -41.84 1.01 -34.37
C LEU A 2 -41.41 2.35 -33.79
N PRO A 3 -41.30 2.43 -32.45
CA PRO A 3 -40.17 3.12 -31.87
C PRO A 3 -39.41 2.16 -30.95
N VAL A 4 -38.17 1.93 -31.36
CA VAL A 4 -37.06 1.44 -30.55
C VAL A 4 -36.73 2.53 -29.52
N LEU A 5 -36.80 2.22 -28.22
CA LEU A 5 -36.11 2.98 -27.18
C LEU A 5 -35.55 2.01 -26.14
N LEU A 6 -34.47 1.33 -26.53
CA LEU A 6 -33.46 0.83 -25.60
C LEU A 6 -32.69 2.04 -25.05
N LEU A 7 -33.24 2.70 -24.03
CA LEU A 7 -32.41 3.43 -23.06
C LEU A 7 -31.67 2.35 -22.28
N GLY A 8 -30.37 2.14 -22.46
CA GLY A 8 -29.31 3.13 -22.41
C GLY A 8 -28.50 2.75 -21.18
N CYS A 9 -27.34 2.14 -21.42
CA CYS A 9 -26.41 1.64 -20.41
C CYS A 9 -26.15 2.71 -19.33
N GLN A 10 -26.51 2.43 -18.08
CA GLN A 10 -26.01 3.19 -16.94
C GLN A 10 -24.57 2.76 -16.65
N ASP A 11 -23.65 3.28 -17.46
CA ASP A 11 -22.22 3.27 -17.17
C ASP A 11 -21.91 4.36 -16.14
N ASP A 12 -22.27 4.11 -14.87
CA ASP A 12 -21.60 4.75 -13.73
C ASP A 12 -20.85 3.69 -12.92
N ALA A 13 -20.19 2.78 -13.63
CA ALA A 13 -19.09 2.03 -13.06
C ALA A 13 -17.96 3.03 -12.80
N SER A 14 -17.95 3.64 -11.60
CA SER A 14 -16.90 4.53 -11.14
C SER A 14 -15.54 3.96 -11.54
N SER A 15 -14.88 4.65 -12.47
CA SER A 15 -13.57 4.29 -13.05
C SER A 15 -12.42 4.59 -12.08
N ALA A 16 -12.75 4.92 -10.83
CA ALA A 16 -11.77 5.10 -9.78
C ALA A 16 -10.99 3.79 -9.58
N PRO A 17 -9.65 3.84 -9.44
CA PRO A 17 -8.84 2.69 -9.08
C PRO A 17 -9.41 2.05 -7.80
N ARG A 18 -9.85 0.80 -7.89
CA ARG A 18 -10.26 0.01 -6.72
C ARG A 18 -9.13 -0.91 -6.33
N TYR A 19 -8.75 -0.84 -5.07
CA TYR A 19 -7.77 -1.72 -4.47
C TYR A 19 -8.50 -2.73 -3.58
N SER A 20 -8.15 -4.01 -3.67
CA SER A 20 -8.68 -5.01 -2.73
C SER A 20 -7.99 -4.83 -1.39
N THR A 21 -8.60 -4.03 -0.50
CA THR A 21 -8.02 -3.65 0.79
C THR A 21 -8.75 -4.25 1.99
N GLY A 22 -9.84 -4.98 1.76
CA GLY A 22 -10.66 -5.59 2.81
C GLY A 22 -11.23 -4.57 3.81
N GLY A 23 -11.38 -3.30 3.41
CA GLY A 23 -11.80 -2.24 4.32
C GLY A 23 -12.91 -1.33 3.85
N ASP A 24 -13.66 -0.84 4.82
CA ASP A 24 -14.72 0.12 4.61
C ASP A 24 -14.06 1.45 4.20
N PRO A 25 -14.51 2.11 3.12
CA PRO A 25 -14.00 3.42 2.73
C PRO A 25 -14.07 4.46 3.86
N THR A 26 -14.96 4.31 4.83
CA THR A 26 -15.14 5.20 5.98
C THR A 26 -14.24 4.90 7.18
N ASP A 27 -13.44 3.83 7.12
CA ASP A 27 -12.47 3.50 8.17
C ASP A 27 -11.45 4.61 8.37
N SER A 28 -10.95 4.72 9.61
CA SER A 28 -9.85 5.64 9.96
C SER A 28 -8.63 5.38 9.05
N PRO A 29 -8.21 6.37 8.24
CA PRO A 29 -7.08 6.20 7.34
C PRO A 29 -5.79 5.85 8.08
N CYS A 30 -5.53 6.52 9.22
CA CYS A 30 -4.37 6.21 10.06
C CYS A 30 -4.43 4.79 10.61
N ALA A 31 -5.59 4.33 11.12
CA ALA A 31 -5.71 2.97 11.65
C ALA A 31 -5.46 1.92 10.56
N ARG A 32 -5.97 2.14 9.35
CA ARG A 32 -5.78 1.25 8.20
C ARG A 32 -4.33 1.15 7.77
N VAL A 33 -3.65 2.29 7.56
CA VAL A 33 -2.26 2.30 7.11
C VAL A 33 -1.31 1.78 8.20
N VAL A 34 -1.49 2.17 9.46
CA VAL A 34 -0.67 1.68 10.58
C VAL A 34 -0.85 0.17 10.80
N SER A 35 -2.09 -0.33 10.72
CA SER A 35 -2.34 -1.77 10.81
C SER A 35 -1.64 -2.52 9.67
N ALA A 36 -1.74 -2.04 8.43
CA ALA A 36 -1.09 -2.66 7.29
C ALA A 36 0.45 -2.70 7.43
N ILE A 37 1.06 -1.63 7.94
CA ILE A 37 2.49 -1.59 8.28
C ILE A 37 2.81 -2.67 9.32
N GLY A 38 2.07 -2.73 10.42
CA GLY A 38 2.28 -3.72 11.47
C GLY A 38 2.18 -5.16 10.96
N TYR A 39 1.25 -5.44 10.05
CA TYR A 39 1.11 -6.77 9.45
C TYR A 39 2.26 -7.15 8.51
N VAL A 40 2.83 -6.19 7.78
CA VAL A 40 4.07 -6.41 7.01
C VAL A 40 5.22 -6.73 7.95
N ASP A 41 5.38 -5.95 9.01
CA ASP A 41 6.52 -6.07 9.93
C ASP A 41 6.60 -7.43 10.64
N LEU A 42 5.47 -8.14 10.78
CA LEU A 42 5.45 -9.52 11.31
C LEU A 42 6.22 -10.53 10.43
N LEU A 43 6.44 -10.22 9.15
CA LEU A 43 7.12 -11.10 8.20
C LEU A 43 8.54 -10.62 7.85
N LEU A 44 8.96 -9.48 8.40
CA LEU A 44 10.27 -8.91 8.11
C LEU A 44 11.29 -9.32 9.17
N GLU A 45 12.52 -9.58 8.72
CA GLU A 45 13.70 -9.67 9.59
C GLU A 45 13.85 -8.39 10.40
N PRO A 46 14.38 -8.43 11.64
CA PRO A 46 14.47 -7.24 12.49
C PRO A 46 15.14 -6.03 11.84
N LYS A 47 14.85 -4.82 12.35
CA LYS A 47 15.49 -3.57 11.91
C LYS A 47 17.02 -3.67 12.00
N GLY A 48 17.71 -3.26 10.94
CA GLY A 48 19.17 -3.39 10.81
C GLY A 48 19.64 -4.74 10.24
N GLN A 49 18.72 -5.66 9.94
CA GLN A 49 19.02 -6.95 9.30
C GLN A 49 18.45 -7.05 7.89
N GLU A 50 18.28 -5.92 7.20
CA GLU A 50 17.66 -5.88 5.86
C GLU A 50 18.41 -6.76 4.84
N ASP A 51 19.73 -6.86 4.96
CA ASP A 51 20.57 -7.70 4.10
C ASP A 51 20.32 -9.21 4.28
N ARG A 52 19.62 -9.62 5.35
CA ARG A 52 19.21 -11.02 5.60
C ARG A 52 17.79 -11.34 5.13
N GLN A 53 16.96 -10.34 4.87
CA GLN A 53 15.55 -10.52 4.52
C GLN A 53 15.39 -11.47 3.33
N ARG A 54 14.55 -12.50 3.42
CA ARG A 54 14.14 -13.24 2.22
C ARG A 54 12.84 -12.65 1.69
N PHE A 55 12.80 -12.27 0.43
CA PHE A 55 11.60 -11.73 -0.22
C PHE A 55 10.82 -12.88 -0.86
N GLU A 56 10.31 -13.76 -0.01
CA GLU A 56 9.47 -14.89 -0.41
C GLU A 56 8.04 -14.40 -0.72
N ASP A 57 7.25 -15.25 -1.37
CA ASP A 57 5.89 -14.92 -1.83
C ASP A 57 5.01 -14.33 -0.73
N ALA A 58 5.13 -14.82 0.51
CA ALA A 58 4.38 -14.30 1.65
C ALA A 58 4.73 -12.84 1.97
N VAL A 59 6.02 -12.48 1.91
CA VAL A 59 6.51 -11.12 2.16
C VAL A 59 6.07 -10.21 1.02
N ILE A 60 6.22 -10.65 -0.22
CA ILE A 60 5.83 -9.91 -1.41
C ILE A 60 4.32 -9.66 -1.43
N GLY A 61 3.52 -10.68 -1.15
CA GLY A 61 2.07 -10.57 -1.04
C GLY A 61 1.64 -9.58 0.04
N ARG A 62 2.31 -9.60 1.20
CA ARG A 62 2.00 -8.67 2.29
C ARG A 62 2.39 -7.22 1.96
N LEU A 63 3.51 -7.02 1.28
CA LEU A 63 3.92 -5.69 0.78
C LEU A 63 2.95 -5.17 -0.30
N ALA A 64 2.44 -6.04 -1.15
CA ALA A 64 1.42 -5.70 -2.14
C ALA A 64 0.08 -5.28 -1.48
N GLU A 65 -0.34 -5.99 -0.43
CA GLU A 65 -1.52 -5.62 0.37
C GLU A 65 -1.34 -4.25 1.02
N ALA A 66 -0.21 -4.01 1.69
CA ALA A 66 0.09 -2.73 2.32
C ALA A 66 0.11 -1.58 1.30
N ARG A 67 0.62 -1.83 0.08
CA ARG A 67 0.52 -0.87 -1.02
C ARG A 67 -0.92 -0.54 -1.38
N GLY A 68 -1.78 -1.55 -1.54
CA GLY A 68 -3.19 -1.35 -1.88
C GLY A 68 -3.92 -0.50 -0.82
N ILE A 69 -3.66 -0.80 0.47
CA ILE A 69 -4.21 -0.02 1.59
C ILE A 69 -3.66 1.42 1.56
N THR A 70 -2.36 1.60 1.33
CA THR A 70 -1.76 2.93 1.26
C THR A 70 -2.35 3.74 0.10
N LEU A 71 -2.57 3.15 -1.07
CA LEU A 71 -3.19 3.86 -2.20
C LEU A 71 -4.65 4.26 -1.93
N GLN A 72 -5.39 3.50 -1.12
CA GLN A 72 -6.78 3.80 -0.79
C GLN A 72 -6.94 4.81 0.37
N PHE A 73 -6.05 4.76 1.35
CA PHE A 73 -6.19 5.53 2.59
C PHE A 73 -5.12 6.62 2.75
N GLY A 74 -3.96 6.47 2.11
CA GLY A 74 -2.77 7.34 2.19
C GLY A 74 -3.05 8.81 1.93
N ALA A 75 -3.86 9.13 0.92
CA ALA A 75 -4.19 10.51 0.58
C ALA A 75 -4.98 11.26 1.67
N ARG A 76 -5.60 10.52 2.61
CA ARG A 76 -6.39 11.06 3.72
C ARG A 76 -5.63 11.11 5.05
N LEU A 77 -4.34 10.75 5.06
CA LEU A 77 -3.47 10.97 6.22
C LEU A 77 -3.19 12.46 6.42
N PRO A 78 -2.73 12.88 7.62
CA PRO A 78 -2.27 14.25 7.88
C PRO A 78 -1.33 14.78 6.78
N ALA A 79 -1.51 16.05 6.39
CA ALA A 79 -0.76 16.65 5.30
C ALA A 79 0.77 16.61 5.51
N SER A 80 1.22 16.64 6.77
CA SER A 80 2.62 16.50 7.16
C SER A 80 3.25 15.16 6.75
N LEU A 81 2.44 14.11 6.54
CA LEU A 81 2.90 12.76 6.19
C LEU A 81 2.88 12.47 4.69
N LYS A 82 2.48 13.43 3.83
CA LYS A 82 2.36 13.19 2.37
C LYS A 82 3.64 12.66 1.74
N GLY A 83 4.80 13.20 2.14
CA GLY A 83 6.10 12.73 1.65
C GLY A 83 6.41 11.29 2.07
N ASP A 84 6.06 10.92 3.30
CA ASP A 84 6.29 9.57 3.82
C ASP A 84 5.32 8.56 3.19
N VAL A 85 4.06 8.94 2.94
CA VAL A 85 3.10 8.11 2.19
C VAL A 85 3.62 7.82 0.78
N ALA A 86 4.09 8.84 0.05
CA ALA A 86 4.66 8.65 -1.28
C ALA A 86 5.91 7.74 -1.27
N ALA A 87 6.75 7.86 -0.24
CA ALA A 87 7.91 6.99 -0.05
C ALA A 87 7.49 5.53 0.24
N LEU A 88 6.47 5.32 1.07
CA LEU A 88 5.92 4.00 1.37
C LEU A 88 5.33 3.35 0.10
N GLU A 89 4.55 4.09 -0.68
CA GLU A 89 3.98 3.64 -1.95
C GLU A 89 5.07 3.26 -2.96
N SER A 90 6.09 4.09 -3.11
CA SER A 90 7.20 3.83 -4.03
C SER A 90 8.01 2.59 -3.62
N ALA A 91 8.32 2.47 -2.33
CA ALA A 91 9.07 1.34 -1.79
C ALA A 91 8.30 0.02 -1.96
N THR A 92 7.02 0.00 -1.58
CA THR A 92 6.16 -1.19 -1.71
C THR A 92 5.88 -1.54 -3.17
N ALA A 93 5.75 -0.55 -4.08
CA ALA A 93 5.62 -0.81 -5.51
C ALA A 93 6.86 -1.52 -6.09
N GLY A 94 8.05 -1.18 -5.61
CA GLY A 94 9.27 -1.86 -5.96
C GLY A 94 9.35 -3.27 -5.36
N LEU A 95 9.09 -3.40 -4.06
CA LEU A 95 9.24 -4.67 -3.35
C LEU A 95 8.17 -5.71 -3.67
N ALA A 96 6.98 -5.30 -4.10
CA ALA A 96 5.89 -6.19 -4.47
C ALA A 96 6.09 -6.90 -5.84
N ARG A 97 7.32 -6.96 -6.35
CA ARG A 97 7.67 -7.61 -7.62
C ARG A 97 8.76 -8.65 -7.42
N ASN A 98 8.67 -9.75 -8.16
CA ASN A 98 9.57 -10.89 -8.05
C ASN A 98 10.90 -10.70 -8.80
N ASP A 99 11.02 -9.67 -9.63
CA ASP A 99 12.16 -9.44 -10.54
C ASP A 99 13.15 -8.38 -10.04
N VAL A 100 13.01 -7.91 -8.80
CA VAL A 100 13.87 -6.84 -8.27
C VAL A 100 15.21 -7.40 -7.80
N PRO A 101 16.35 -6.87 -8.29
CA PRO A 101 17.67 -7.28 -7.82
C PRO A 101 17.85 -7.12 -6.31
N ARG A 102 18.61 -8.02 -5.70
CA ARG A 102 18.79 -8.10 -4.24
C ARG A 102 19.16 -6.77 -3.59
N GLU A 103 20.20 -6.10 -4.09
CA GLU A 103 20.67 -4.81 -3.54
C GLU A 103 19.58 -3.73 -3.59
N ARG A 104 18.77 -3.76 -4.65
CA ARG A 104 17.64 -2.85 -4.79
C ARG A 104 16.53 -3.19 -3.80
N GLN A 105 16.23 -4.47 -3.57
CA GLN A 105 15.26 -4.89 -2.55
C GLN A 105 15.67 -4.39 -1.16
N VAL A 106 16.94 -4.58 -0.78
CA VAL A 106 17.46 -4.10 0.51
C VAL A 106 17.33 -2.58 0.62
N THR A 107 17.67 -1.84 -0.43
CA THR A 107 17.53 -0.38 -0.46
C THR A 107 16.07 0.05 -0.28
N LEU A 108 15.14 -0.59 -1.00
CA LEU A 108 13.72 -0.31 -0.89
C LEU A 108 13.17 -0.67 0.49
N LEU A 109 13.66 -1.75 1.12
CA LEU A 109 13.24 -2.12 2.47
C LEU A 109 13.67 -1.09 3.51
N ARG A 110 14.88 -0.52 3.39
CA ARG A 110 15.33 0.58 4.25
C ARG A 110 14.47 1.84 4.06
N GLN A 111 14.08 2.14 2.81
CA GLN A 111 13.16 3.25 2.50
C GLN A 111 11.78 3.02 3.09
N TYR A 112 11.22 1.82 2.90
CA TYR A 112 9.95 1.38 3.50
C TYR A 112 9.96 1.62 5.00
N ARG A 113 10.99 1.14 5.70
CA ARG A 113 11.12 1.28 7.17
C ARG A 113 11.13 2.72 7.65
N THR A 114 11.90 3.56 6.96
CA THR A 114 11.98 4.99 7.31
C THR A 114 10.63 5.68 7.15
N ALA A 115 9.92 5.40 6.07
CA ALA A 115 8.58 5.94 5.83
C ALA A 115 7.55 5.40 6.82
N ALA A 116 7.57 4.08 7.06
CA ALA A 116 6.69 3.39 7.98
C ALA A 116 6.80 3.96 9.41
N ASP A 117 8.03 4.12 9.93
CA ASP A 117 8.28 4.69 11.26
C ASP A 117 7.67 6.09 11.41
N ARG A 118 7.83 6.94 10.39
CA ARG A 118 7.29 8.31 10.40
C ARG A 118 5.78 8.34 10.34
N ILE A 119 5.17 7.47 9.52
CA ILE A 119 3.71 7.34 9.44
C ILE A 119 3.16 6.85 10.78
N VAL A 120 3.74 5.80 11.36
CA VAL A 120 3.32 5.27 12.67
C VAL A 120 3.45 6.32 13.76
N ALA A 121 4.53 7.11 13.76
CA ALA A 121 4.71 8.18 14.72
C ALA A 121 3.71 9.33 14.54
N GLY A 122 3.41 9.73 13.29
CA GLY A 122 2.51 10.84 13.00
C GLY A 122 1.01 10.50 13.05
N CYS A 123 0.67 9.21 13.11
CA CYS A 123 -0.71 8.73 13.28
C CYS A 123 -1.06 8.36 14.73
N ARG A 124 -0.13 8.56 15.68
CA ARG A 124 -0.38 8.50 17.12
C ARG A 124 -0.87 9.84 17.64
#